data_AF-A0A7S1RJT3-F1
#
_entry.id   AF-A0A7S1RJT3-F1
#
_cell.length_a   1.000
_cell.length_b   1.000
_cell.length_c   1.000
_cell.angle_alpha   90.00
_cell.angle_beta   90.00
_cell.angle_gamma   90.00
#
_symmetry.space_group_name_H-M   'P 1'
#
loop_
_entity.id
_entity.type
_entity.pdbx_description
1 polymer ?
#
loop_
_entity_poly.entity_id
_entity_poly.type
_entity_poly.pdbx_seq_one_letter_code
_entity_poly.pdbx_strand_id
1 'polypeptide(L)'
;RWERLIWTSSEAVEKLEAAGDAPGRASVLKRLSTAYLRSYYLDPEEALNAGKQALNLYKELGDKRGEATALECVASALLQMKDGMKESLRAVNKALALSKDIGDKQGELSACSML
;
A
#
# COMPACT_ATOMS: atom_id res chain seq x y z
N ARG A 1 -20.57 -0.93 -5.53
CA ARG A 1 -19.88 -1.40 -6.74
C ARG A 1 -18.46 -0.85 -6.71
N TRP A 2 -17.44 -1.70 -6.81
CA TRP A 2 -16.02 -1.33 -6.69
C TRP A 2 -15.58 -0.28 -7.72
N GLU A 3 -16.23 -0.26 -8.89
CA GLU A 3 -16.10 0.80 -9.92
C GLU A 3 -16.32 2.20 -9.34
N ARG A 4 -17.36 2.37 -8.49
CA ARG A 4 -17.62 3.64 -7.81
C ARG A 4 -16.52 3.97 -6.82
N LEU A 5 -15.98 2.98 -6.11
CA LEU A 5 -14.91 3.18 -5.13
C LEU A 5 -13.62 3.66 -5.81
N ILE A 6 -13.23 3.02 -6.92
CA ILE A 6 -12.07 3.44 -7.73
C ILE A 6 -12.30 4.87 -8.22
N TRP A 7 -13.44 5.13 -8.87
CA TRP A 7 -13.78 6.46 -9.37
C TRP A 7 -13.69 7.55 -8.29
N THR A 8 -14.35 7.33 -7.15
CA THR A 8 -14.32 8.30 -6.04
C THR A 8 -12.93 8.44 -5.42
N SER A 9 -12.09 7.40 -5.48
CA SER A 9 -10.73 7.45 -4.96
C SER A 9 -9.81 8.23 -5.89
N SER A 10 -9.93 8.06 -7.21
CA SER A 10 -9.19 8.85 -8.21
C SER A 10 -9.52 10.33 -8.12
N GLU A 11 -10.82 10.67 -8.05
CA GLU A 11 -11.27 12.05 -7.88
C GLU A 11 -10.77 12.66 -6.55
N ALA A 12 -10.75 11.86 -5.48
CA ALA A 12 -10.20 12.30 -4.19
C ALA A 12 -8.69 12.54 -4.26
N VAL A 13 -7.92 11.70 -4.96
CA VAL A 13 -6.47 11.88 -5.16
C VAL A 13 -6.18 13.19 -5.89
N GLU A 14 -6.92 13.50 -6.96
CA GLU A 14 -6.75 14.76 -7.71
C GLU A 14 -7.05 15.99 -6.84
N LYS A 15 -8.13 15.95 -6.05
CA LYS A 15 -8.46 17.06 -5.13
C LYS A 15 -7.40 17.25 -4.05
N LEU A 16 -6.87 16.16 -3.51
CA LEU A 16 -5.83 16.20 -2.48
C LEU A 16 -4.50 16.68 -3.06
N GLU A 17 -4.19 16.33 -4.30
CA GLU A 17 -3.04 16.85 -5.03
C GLU A 17 -3.16 18.36 -5.27
N ALA A 18 -4.33 18.84 -5.74
CA ALA A 18 -4.59 20.27 -5.89
C ALA A 18 -4.53 21.05 -4.57
N ALA A 19 -4.89 20.40 -3.46
CA ALA A 19 -4.82 20.97 -2.12
C ALA A 19 -3.42 20.86 -1.46
N GLY A 20 -2.48 20.12 -2.05
CA GLY A 20 -1.17 19.84 -1.45
C GLY A 20 -1.21 18.92 -0.23
N ASP A 21 -2.30 18.17 -0.01
CA ASP A 21 -2.48 17.26 1.12
C ASP A 21 -1.85 15.88 0.82
N ALA A 22 -0.54 15.81 0.96
CA ALA A 22 0.23 14.57 0.80
C ALA A 22 -0.17 13.45 1.78
N PRO A 23 -0.39 13.70 3.10
CA PRO A 23 -0.86 12.67 4.03
C PRO A 23 -2.23 12.09 3.65
N GLY A 24 -3.18 12.94 3.27
CA GLY A 24 -4.50 12.53 2.81
C GLY A 24 -4.40 11.67 1.54
N ARG A 25 -3.57 12.09 0.58
CA ARG A 25 -3.35 11.38 -0.68
C ARG A 25 -2.75 9.99 -0.45
N ALA A 26 -1.74 9.87 0.42
CA ALA A 26 -1.13 8.59 0.78
C ALA A 26 -2.16 7.62 1.38
N SER A 27 -3.02 8.13 2.26
CA SER A 27 -4.08 7.36 2.90
C SER A 27 -5.12 6.83 1.90
N VAL A 28 -5.54 7.66 0.94
CA VAL A 28 -6.49 7.26 -0.11
C VAL A 28 -5.87 6.21 -1.04
N LEU A 29 -4.63 6.42 -1.50
CA LEU A 29 -3.92 5.47 -2.37
C LEU A 29 -3.73 4.11 -1.69
N LYS A 30 -3.39 4.09 -0.40
CA LYS A 30 -3.29 2.84 0.38
C LYS A 30 -4.64 2.11 0.47
N ARG A 31 -5.74 2.84 0.68
CA ARG A 31 -7.10 2.26 0.68
C ARG A 31 -7.49 1.73 -0.68
N LEU A 32 -7.14 2.43 -1.76
CA LEU A 32 -7.38 2.01 -3.12
C LEU A 32 -6.64 0.70 -3.45
N SER A 33 -5.35 0.61 -3.08
CA SER A 33 -4.57 -0.63 -3.22
C SER A 33 -5.24 -1.82 -2.51
N THR A 34 -5.65 -1.63 -1.24
CA THR A 34 -6.38 -2.68 -0.50
C THR A 34 -7.73 -3.04 -1.16
N ALA A 35 -8.42 -2.07 -1.76
CA ALA A 35 -9.68 -2.31 -2.44
C ALA A 35 -9.50 -3.16 -3.71
N TYR A 36 -8.46 -2.90 -4.50
CA TYR A 36 -8.11 -3.74 -5.65
C TYR A 36 -7.81 -5.18 -5.23
N LEU A 37 -7.05 -5.37 -4.15
CA LEU A 37 -6.73 -6.69 -3.60
C LEU A 37 -7.94 -7.46 -3.05
N ARG A 38 -9.03 -6.78 -2.69
CA ARG A 38 -10.25 -7.40 -2.16
C ARG A 38 -11.37 -7.50 -3.18
N SER A 39 -11.20 -6.92 -4.37
CA SER A 39 -12.21 -6.94 -5.42
C SER A 39 -12.23 -8.30 -6.13
N TYR A 40 -13.42 -8.73 -6.54
CA TYR A 40 -13.64 -9.98 -7.30
C TYR A 40 -12.87 -10.01 -8.64
N TYR A 41 -12.57 -8.83 -9.19
CA TYR A 41 -11.86 -8.67 -10.47
C TYR A 41 -10.34 -8.53 -10.32
N LEU A 42 -9.83 -8.56 -9.09
CA LEU A 42 -8.42 -8.57 -8.70
C LEU A 42 -7.45 -8.05 -9.78
N ASP A 43 -7.19 -6.75 -9.78
CA ASP A 43 -6.19 -6.14 -10.65
C ASP A 43 -4.90 -5.91 -9.85
N PRO A 44 -3.97 -6.88 -9.85
CA PRO A 44 -2.76 -6.79 -9.05
C PRO A 44 -1.81 -5.68 -9.53
N GLU A 45 -1.89 -5.28 -10.80
CA GLU A 45 -1.06 -4.20 -11.34
C GLU A 45 -1.50 -2.84 -10.80
N GLU A 46 -2.80 -2.58 -10.77
CA GLU A 46 -3.36 -1.36 -10.18
C GLU A 46 -3.16 -1.32 -8.66
N ALA A 47 -3.34 -2.46 -7.98
CA ALA A 47 -3.03 -2.58 -6.55
C ALA A 47 -1.57 -2.24 -6.26
N LEU A 48 -0.65 -2.74 -7.08
CA LEU A 48 0.78 -2.50 -6.98
C LEU A 48 1.13 -1.03 -7.22
N ASN A 49 0.55 -0.42 -8.26
CA ASN A 49 0.75 0.98 -8.59
C ASN A 49 0.29 1.90 -7.44
N ALA A 50 -0.94 1.71 -6.94
CA ALA A 50 -1.47 2.48 -5.83
C ALA A 50 -0.64 2.29 -4.54
N GLY A 51 -0.20 1.06 -4.26
CA GLY A 51 0.67 0.75 -3.12
C GLY A 51 2.04 1.43 -3.22
N LYS A 52 2.65 1.46 -4.40
CA LYS A 52 3.94 2.12 -4.64
C LYS A 52 3.84 3.65 -4.52
N GLN A 53 2.77 4.25 -5.01
CA GLN A 53 2.55 5.69 -4.88
C GLN A 53 2.36 6.08 -3.40
N ALA A 54 1.54 5.32 -2.65
CA ALA A 54 1.39 5.53 -1.21
C ALA A 54 2.74 5.39 -0.48
N LEU A 55 3.54 4.38 -0.83
CA LEU A 55 4.86 4.15 -0.25
C LEU A 55 5.81 5.35 -0.47
N ASN A 56 5.82 5.93 -1.68
CA ASN A 56 6.66 7.09 -1.96
C ASN A 56 6.23 8.31 -1.14
N LEU A 57 4.92 8.57 -1.05
CA LEU A 57 4.41 9.67 -0.24
C LEU A 57 4.73 9.50 1.24
N TYR A 58 4.53 8.31 1.81
CA TYR A 58 4.89 8.07 3.21
C TYR A 58 6.38 8.24 3.48
N LYS A 59 7.25 7.88 2.52
CA LYS A 59 8.69 8.16 2.61
C LYS A 59 9.00 9.65 2.61
N GLU A 60 8.37 10.42 1.71
CA GLU A 60 8.55 11.87 1.63
C GLU A 60 8.08 12.58 2.91
N LEU A 61 7.02 12.05 3.52
CA LEU A 61 6.47 12.53 4.79
C LEU A 61 7.26 12.05 6.02
N GLY A 62 8.18 11.10 5.86
CA GLY A 62 8.89 10.45 6.96
C GLY A 62 8.01 9.56 7.85
N ASP A 63 6.81 9.18 7.40
CA ASP A 63 5.88 8.32 8.13
C ASP A 63 6.28 6.84 7.99
N LYS A 64 7.12 6.38 8.91
CA LYS A 64 7.63 5.00 8.93
C LYS A 64 6.54 3.94 9.09
N ARG A 65 5.45 4.25 9.80
CA ARG A 65 4.33 3.32 9.96
C ARG A 65 3.52 3.23 8.65
N GLY A 66 3.27 4.38 8.03
CA GLY A 66 2.70 4.47 6.69
C GLY A 66 3.53 3.70 5.66
N GLU A 67 4.85 3.86 5.67
CA GLU A 67 5.78 3.11 4.82
C GLU A 67 5.62 1.59 4.97
N ALA A 68 5.59 1.08 6.22
CA ALA A 68 5.44 -0.34 6.49
C ALA A 68 4.10 -0.88 5.95
N THR A 69 2.98 -0.19 6.22
CA THR A 69 1.65 -0.60 5.73
C THR A 69 1.52 -0.52 4.20
N ALA A 70 2.18 0.43 3.55
CA ALA A 70 2.22 0.52 2.10
C ALA A 70 3.06 -0.62 1.48
N LEU A 71 4.17 -1.01 2.14
CA LEU A 71 4.96 -2.17 1.73
C LEU A 71 4.19 -3.49 1.85
N GLU A 72 3.34 -3.65 2.87
CA GLU A 72 2.42 -4.79 2.96
C GLU A 72 1.45 -4.82 1.76
N CYS A 73 0.87 -3.67 1.39
CA CYS A 73 -0.01 -3.59 0.22
C CYS A 73 0.73 -3.96 -1.08
N VAL A 74 1.96 -3.49 -1.25
CA VAL A 74 2.84 -3.85 -2.37
C VAL A 74 3.15 -5.35 -2.36
N ALA A 75 3.47 -5.92 -1.20
CA ALA A 75 3.74 -7.35 -1.06
C ALA A 75 2.54 -8.20 -1.44
N SER A 76 1.34 -7.87 -0.96
CA SER A 76 0.11 -8.56 -1.32
C SER A 76 -0.17 -8.48 -2.81
N ALA A 77 0.02 -7.32 -3.44
CA ALA A 77 -0.18 -7.17 -4.88
C ALA A 77 0.79 -8.06 -5.67
N LEU A 78 2.06 -8.10 -5.26
CA LEU A 78 3.08 -8.93 -5.90
C LEU A 78 2.82 -10.44 -5.74
N LEU A 79 2.26 -10.90 -4.62
CA LEU A 79 1.89 -12.32 -4.45
C LEU A 79 0.81 -12.78 -5.43
N GLN A 80 -0.04 -11.86 -5.88
CA GLN A 80 -1.08 -12.17 -6.85
C GLN A 80 -0.57 -12.16 -8.31
N MET A 81 0.70 -11.76 -8.53
CA MET A 81 1.34 -11.76 -9.84
C MET A 81 2.15 -13.05 -10.05
N LYS A 82 2.17 -13.55 -11.29
CA LYS A 82 2.74 -14.86 -11.66
C LYS A 82 4.20 -15.08 -11.25
N ASP A 83 5.00 -14.01 -11.15
CA ASP A 83 6.43 -14.06 -10.80
C ASP A 83 6.81 -13.13 -9.64
N GLY A 84 5.84 -12.58 -8.91
CA GLY A 84 6.09 -11.53 -7.91
C GLY A 84 6.54 -12.03 -6.53
N MET A 85 6.73 -13.34 -6.35
CA MET A 85 7.07 -13.92 -5.03
C MET A 85 8.39 -13.37 -4.47
N LYS A 86 9.43 -13.23 -5.30
CA LYS A 86 10.75 -12.74 -4.85
C LYS A 86 10.68 -11.27 -4.41
N GLU A 87 10.00 -10.44 -5.19
CA GLU A 87 9.79 -9.03 -4.92
C GLU A 87 8.88 -8.83 -3.71
N SER A 88 7.86 -9.68 -3.55
CA SER A 88 6.97 -9.67 -2.40
C SER A 88 7.74 -9.94 -1.11
N LEU A 89 8.54 -11.01 -1.07
CA LEU A 89 9.39 -11.31 0.09
C LEU A 89 10.33 -10.15 0.45
N ARG A 90 10.88 -9.44 -0.55
CA ARG A 90 11.68 -8.24 -0.31
C ARG A 90 10.85 -7.12 0.30
N ALA A 91 9.61 -6.93 -0.15
CA ALA A 91 8.71 -5.92 0.40
C ALA A 91 8.27 -6.26 1.84
N VAL A 92 7.90 -7.51 2.13
CA VAL A 92 7.54 -7.99 3.47
C VAL A 92 8.71 -7.84 4.44
N ASN A 93 9.92 -8.23 4.04
CA ASN A 93 11.11 -8.07 4.90
C ASN A 93 11.40 -6.60 5.23
N LYS A 94 11.18 -5.68 4.28
CA LYS A 94 11.31 -4.25 4.54
C LYS A 94 10.23 -3.73 5.48
N ALA A 95 8.98 -4.18 5.31
CA ALA A 95 7.89 -3.83 6.21
C ALA A 95 8.19 -4.32 7.63
N LEU A 96 8.65 -5.56 7.79
CA LEU A 96 9.05 -6.13 9.07
C LEU A 96 10.20 -5.35 9.72
N ALA A 97 11.23 -4.99 8.95
CA ALA A 97 12.35 -4.22 9.46
C ALA A 97 11.92 -2.83 9.96
N LEU A 98 11.06 -2.13 9.20
CA LEU A 98 10.50 -0.84 9.60
C LEU A 98 9.63 -0.95 10.84
N SER A 99 8.73 -1.95 10.90
CA SER A 99 7.88 -2.19 12.06
C SER A 99 8.69 -2.46 13.33
N LYS A 100 9.79 -3.22 13.21
CA LYS A 100 10.73 -3.45 14.32
C LYS A 100 11.44 -2.18 14.78
N ASP A 101 11.89 -1.36 13.83
CA ASP A 101 12.61 -0.10 14.10
C ASP A 101 11.75 0.88 14.91
N ILE A 102 10.45 0.97 14.57
CA ILE A 102 9.50 1.86 15.27
C ILE A 102 8.77 1.18 16.45
N GLY A 103 9.04 -0.10 16.72
CA GLY A 103 8.37 -0.87 17.77
C GLY A 103 6.89 -1.17 17.50
N ASP A 104 6.42 -1.14 16.25
CA ASP A 104 5.04 -1.51 15.87
C ASP A 104 4.86 -3.03 15.89
N LYS A 105 4.45 -3.54 17.05
CA LYS A 105 4.19 -4.98 17.25
C LYS A 105 3.08 -5.52 16.36
N GLN A 106 2.10 -4.69 15.98
CA GLN A 106 1.04 -5.14 15.08
C GLN A 106 1.56 -5.28 13.65
N GLY A 107 2.36 -4.32 13.20
CA GLY A 107 3.06 -4.38 11.91
C GLY A 107 4.06 -5.54 11.83
N GLU A 108 4.74 -5.87 12.94
CA GLU A 108 5.62 -7.05 13.01
C GLU A 108 4.82 -8.35 12.80
N LEU A 109 3.71 -8.53 13.53
CA LEU A 109 2.86 -9.72 13.41
C LEU A 109 2.26 -9.85 12.01
N SER A 110 1.78 -8.74 11.45
CA SER A 110 1.23 -8.67 10.11
C SER A 110 2.26 -9.11 9.07
N ALA A 111 3.44 -8.50 9.07
CA ALA A 111 4.52 -8.86 8.15
C ALA A 111 4.99 -10.32 8.32
N CYS A 112 5.12 -10.81 9.56
CA CYS A 112 5.47 -12.22 9.83
C CYS A 112 4.42 -13.20 9.31
N SER A 113 3.13 -12.83 9.28
CA SER A 113 2.09 -13.70 8.72
C SER A 113 2.13 -13.84 7.19
N MET A 114 2.87 -12.94 6.53
CA MET A 114 3.04 -12.92 5.07
C MET A 114 4.34 -13.60 4.59
N LEU A 115 5.21 -14.02 5.53
CA LEU A 115 6.44 -14.78 5.26
C LEU A 115 6.15 -16.28 5.29
#